data_AF-A0A819YY24-F1
#
_entry.id   AF-A0A819YY24-F1
#
_cell.length_a   1.000
_cell.length_b   1.000
_cell.length_c   1.000
_cell.angle_alpha   90.00
_cell.angle_beta   90.00
_cell.angle_gamma   90.00
#
_symmetry.space_group_name_H-M   'P 1'
#
loop_
_entity.id
_entity.type
_entity.pdbx_description
1 polymer ?
#
loop_
_entity_poly.entity_id
_entity_poly.type
_entity_poly.pdbx_seq_one_letter_code
_entity_poly.pdbx_strand_id
1 'polypeptide(L)'
;MFDHLSNRSKSSESSIHSRAMFKSAVLLSQENNIKIDEEFIQWQLAETTGNIINTLSKVCQALSNSNIVGPILSREAHLIADLGKTIRIPVISYSVIDPDLSTFFSYNSFG
;
A
#
# COMPACT_ATOMS: atom_id res chain seq x y z
N MET A 1 -37.42 -10.02 -7.15
CA MET A 1 -36.58 -10.02 -5.93
C MET A 1 -35.22 -10.50 -6.37
N PHE A 2 -34.28 -9.57 -6.58
CA PHE A 2 -32.96 -9.87 -7.15
C PHE A 2 -31.99 -10.11 -6.00
N ASP A 3 -31.39 -11.30 -5.97
CA ASP A 3 -30.42 -11.72 -4.97
C ASP A 3 -29.15 -10.87 -5.06
N HIS A 4 -28.91 -10.09 -4.01
CA HIS A 4 -27.74 -9.23 -3.84
C HIS A 4 -26.55 -10.04 -3.27
N LEU A 5 -26.22 -11.16 -3.90
CA LEU A 5 -25.05 -11.98 -3.56
C LEU A 5 -23.96 -11.83 -4.62
N SER A 6 -23.31 -10.68 -4.62
CA SER A 6 -22.02 -10.50 -5.30
C SER A 6 -21.32 -9.29 -4.73
N ASN A 7 -20.48 -9.48 -3.69
CA ASN A 7 -19.15 -8.86 -3.64
C ASN A 7 -18.27 -9.31 -2.44
N ARG A 8 -18.23 -10.60 -2.09
CA ARG A 8 -17.29 -11.12 -1.07
C ARG A 8 -16.54 -12.33 -1.60
N SER A 9 -15.55 -12.12 -2.47
CA SER A 9 -14.51 -13.14 -2.75
C SER A 9 -13.46 -12.78 -3.80
N LYS A 10 -13.54 -11.66 -4.52
CA LYS A 10 -12.56 -11.35 -5.59
C LYS A 10 -11.34 -10.53 -5.15
N SER A 11 -11.20 -10.26 -3.84
CA SER A 11 -10.12 -9.44 -3.27
C SER A 11 -8.88 -10.25 -2.88
N SER A 12 -8.99 -11.56 -2.63
CA SER A 12 -7.87 -12.35 -2.10
C SER A 12 -6.81 -12.67 -3.15
N GLU A 13 -7.20 -13.11 -4.34
CA GLU A 13 -6.23 -13.60 -5.34
C GLU A 13 -5.38 -12.48 -5.95
N SER A 14 -5.97 -11.32 -6.29
CA SER A 14 -5.20 -10.17 -6.80
C SER A 14 -4.20 -9.66 -5.77
N SER A 15 -4.59 -9.62 -4.48
CA SER A 15 -3.69 -9.21 -3.41
C SER A 15 -2.51 -10.17 -3.21
N ILE A 16 -2.70 -11.48 -3.42
CA ILE A 16 -1.63 -12.49 -3.30
C ILE A 16 -0.60 -12.32 -4.41
N HIS A 17 -1.03 -12.16 -5.66
CA HIS A 17 -0.12 -11.98 -6.80
C HIS A 17 0.67 -10.67 -6.69
N SER A 18 0.00 -9.56 -6.37
CA SER A 18 0.65 -8.27 -6.15
C SER A 18 1.67 -8.35 -5.01
N ARG A 19 1.33 -9.00 -3.89
CA ARG A 19 2.25 -9.22 -2.76
C ARG A 19 3.45 -10.07 -3.17
N ALA A 20 3.23 -11.14 -3.93
CA ALA A 20 4.31 -12.00 -4.42
C ALA A 20 5.24 -11.22 -5.35
N MET A 21 4.69 -10.46 -6.30
CA MET A 21 5.46 -9.62 -7.23
C MET A 21 6.30 -8.58 -6.48
N PHE A 22 5.71 -7.89 -5.50
CA PHE A 22 6.43 -6.92 -4.67
C PHE A 22 7.62 -7.59 -3.94
N LYS A 23 7.39 -8.74 -3.29
CA LYS A 23 8.46 -9.47 -2.60
C LYS A 23 9.56 -9.91 -3.57
N SER A 24 9.19 -10.45 -4.74
CA SER A 24 10.14 -10.85 -5.76
C SER A 24 10.98 -9.66 -6.24
N ALA A 25 10.37 -8.49 -6.44
CA ALA A 25 11.07 -7.29 -6.85
C ALA A 25 12.10 -6.82 -5.80
N VAL A 26 11.76 -6.87 -4.51
CA VAL A 26 12.71 -6.52 -3.44
C VAL A 26 13.85 -7.54 -3.33
N LEU A 27 13.56 -8.84 -3.45
CA LEU A 27 14.60 -9.87 -3.43
C LEU A 27 15.55 -9.72 -4.63
N LEU A 28 14.99 -9.54 -5.83
CA LEU A 28 15.78 -9.32 -7.04
C LEU A 28 16.62 -8.04 -6.96
N SER A 29 16.11 -6.96 -6.35
CA SER A 29 16.88 -5.73 -6.18
C SER A 29 18.10 -5.96 -5.28
N GLN A 30 17.95 -6.75 -4.21
CA GLN A 30 19.03 -7.14 -3.31
C GLN A 30 20.06 -8.04 -4.02
N GLU A 31 19.62 -9.05 -4.75
CA GLU A 31 20.50 -9.93 -5.55
C GLU A 31 21.32 -9.14 -6.58
N ASN A 32 20.75 -8.09 -7.16
CA ASN A 32 21.40 -7.22 -8.14
C ASN A 32 22.15 -6.03 -7.52
N ASN A 33 22.34 -6.00 -6.19
CA ASN A 33 23.03 -4.93 -5.48
C ASN A 33 22.43 -3.52 -5.70
N ILE A 34 21.13 -3.43 -5.97
CA ILE A 34 20.42 -2.15 -6.06
C ILE A 34 20.25 -1.59 -4.65
N LYS A 35 20.80 -0.39 -4.44
CA LYS A 35 20.87 0.28 -3.14
C LYS A 35 20.45 1.74 -3.27
N ILE A 36 19.92 2.29 -2.18
CA ILE A 36 19.65 3.72 -2.01
C ILE A 36 20.50 4.16 -0.83
N ASP A 37 21.34 5.16 -1.01
CA ASP A 37 22.28 5.65 0.02
C ASP A 37 23.10 4.51 0.66
N GLU A 38 23.61 3.59 -0.18
CA GLU A 38 24.39 2.39 0.19
C GLU A 38 23.62 1.31 0.98
N GLU A 39 22.34 1.55 1.30
CA GLU A 39 21.46 0.61 2.00
C GLU A 39 20.57 -0.17 1.03
N PHE A 40 20.27 -1.42 1.40
CA PHE A 40 19.33 -2.24 0.67
C PHE A 40 17.90 -1.81 0.94
N ILE A 41 17.06 -1.88 -0.09
CA ILE A 41 15.61 -1.71 0.06
C ILE A 41 15.10 -2.84 0.98
N GLN A 42 14.47 -2.45 2.08
CA GLN A 42 13.79 -3.36 3.01
C GLN A 42 12.28 -3.20 2.90
N TRP A 43 11.55 -4.19 3.41
CA TRP A 43 10.10 -4.16 3.42
C TRP A 43 9.54 -4.76 4.72
N GLN A 44 8.36 -4.27 5.09
CA GLN A 44 7.53 -4.83 6.15
C GLN A 44 6.09 -4.94 5.67
N LEU A 45 5.37 -5.94 6.17
CA LEU A 45 3.94 -6.11 5.90
C LEU A 45 3.18 -6.08 7.21
N ALA A 46 2.13 -5.26 7.23
CA ALA A 46 1.19 -5.17 8.34
C ALA A 46 -0.19 -5.59 7.84
N GLU A 47 -0.78 -6.61 8.45
CA GLU A 47 -2.15 -7.03 8.15
C GLU A 47 -3.14 -6.14 8.90
N THR A 48 -4.03 -5.52 8.14
CA THR A 48 -4.99 -4.52 8.64
C THR A 48 -6.40 -5.10 8.80
N THR A 49 -6.69 -6.23 8.15
CA THR A 49 -8.02 -6.86 8.04
C THR A 49 -9.09 -5.95 7.40
N GLY A 50 -8.70 -4.85 6.76
CA GLY A 50 -9.62 -3.85 6.22
C GLY A 50 -10.22 -2.90 7.26
N ASN A 51 -9.73 -2.93 8.51
CA ASN A 51 -10.18 -2.05 9.58
C ASN A 51 -9.34 -0.76 9.61
N ILE A 52 -9.97 0.37 9.30
CA ILE A 52 -9.32 1.67 9.14
C ILE A 52 -8.52 2.11 10.38
N ILE A 53 -9.03 1.89 11.60
CA ILE A 53 -8.35 2.32 12.83
C ILE A 53 -7.09 1.47 13.04
N ASN A 54 -7.20 0.16 12.81
CA ASN A 54 -6.05 -0.73 12.86
C ASN A 54 -5.02 -0.34 11.78
N THR A 55 -5.47 -0.02 10.56
CA THR A 55 -4.62 0.47 9.46
C THR A 55 -3.83 1.70 9.88
N LEU A 56 -4.48 2.73 10.43
CA LEU A 56 -3.80 3.94 10.93
C LEU A 56 -2.77 3.61 12.01
N SER A 57 -3.16 2.81 13.00
CA SER A 57 -2.26 2.41 14.08
C SER A 57 -1.01 1.71 13.53
N LYS A 58 -1.19 0.78 12.59
CA LYS A 58 -0.08 0.07 11.94
C LYS A 58 0.80 0.97 11.09
N VAL A 59 0.21 1.89 10.34
CA VAL A 59 0.97 2.89 9.58
C VAL A 59 1.81 3.75 10.53
N CYS A 60 1.21 4.32 11.58
CA CYS A 60 1.95 5.11 12.56
C CYS A 60 3.11 4.34 13.23
N GLN A 61 2.90 3.06 13.54
CA GLN A 61 3.98 2.19 14.05
C GLN A 61 5.10 2.00 13.03
N ALA A 62 4.76 1.75 11.77
CA ALA A 62 5.70 1.51 10.68
C ALA A 62 6.54 2.76 10.34
N LEU A 63 5.94 3.95 10.41
CA LEU A 63 6.59 5.22 10.06
C LEU A 63 7.80 5.56 10.93
N SER A 64 7.91 4.99 12.13
CA SER A 64 9.12 5.13 12.94
C SER A 64 10.38 4.63 12.24
N ASN A 65 10.23 3.68 11.31
CA ASN A 65 11.32 2.96 10.65
C ASN A 65 11.11 2.86 9.12
N SER A 66 10.23 3.66 8.53
CA SER A 66 9.88 3.54 7.10
C SER A 66 9.64 4.87 6.43
N ASN A 67 10.20 5.00 5.23
CA ASN A 67 10.17 6.22 4.43
C ASN A 67 9.03 6.23 3.40
N ILE A 68 8.38 5.08 3.15
CA ILE A 68 7.31 4.92 2.15
C ILE A 68 6.23 3.98 2.72
N VAL A 69 4.97 4.28 2.45
CA VAL A 69 3.82 3.46 2.84
C VAL A 69 3.04 3.03 1.59
N GLY A 70 2.64 1.76 1.49
CA GLY A 70 1.90 1.25 0.34
C GLY A 70 0.60 0.53 0.72
N PRO A 71 -0.59 1.13 0.53
CA PRO A 71 -1.85 0.46 0.75
C PRO A 71 -2.11 -0.61 -0.32
N ILE A 72 -2.70 -1.73 0.09
CA ILE A 72 -3.10 -2.81 -0.85
C ILE A 72 -4.57 -2.66 -1.28
N LEU A 73 -5.42 -2.16 -0.38
CA LEU A 73 -6.87 -2.05 -0.56
C LEU A 73 -7.25 -0.61 -0.88
N SER A 74 -8.04 -0.39 -1.94
CA SER A 74 -8.52 0.95 -2.33
C SER A 74 -9.21 1.71 -1.19
N ARG A 75 -10.01 1.00 -0.38
CA ARG A 75 -10.71 1.59 0.78
C ARG A 75 -9.78 2.21 1.81
N GLU A 76 -8.59 1.63 1.99
CA GLU A 76 -7.58 2.13 2.92
C GLU A 76 -6.71 3.19 2.27
N ALA A 77 -6.55 3.11 0.95
CA ALA A 77 -5.64 3.95 0.18
C ALA A 77 -6.01 5.43 0.22
N HIS A 78 -7.29 5.79 0.15
CA HIS A 78 -7.73 7.18 0.31
C HIS A 78 -7.26 7.80 1.63
N LEU A 79 -7.50 7.07 2.72
CA LEU A 79 -7.19 7.55 4.06
C LEU A 79 -5.68 7.56 4.33
N ILE A 80 -4.94 6.58 3.82
CA ILE A 80 -3.49 6.56 3.89
C ILE A 80 -2.88 7.68 3.03
N ALA A 81 -3.45 7.97 1.86
CA ALA A 81 -3.00 9.07 1.01
C ALA A 81 -3.22 10.44 1.68
N ASP A 82 -4.37 10.66 2.32
CA ASP A 82 -4.63 11.88 3.10
C ASP A 82 -3.67 12.03 4.29
N LEU A 83 -3.39 10.93 4.99
CA LEU A 83 -2.39 10.93 6.06
C LEU A 83 -1.01 11.25 5.50
N GLY A 84 -0.58 10.56 4.43
CA GLY A 84 0.71 10.77 3.77
C GLY A 84 0.93 12.21 3.31
N LYS A 85 -0.11 12.84 2.74
CA LYS A 85 -0.12 14.26 2.40
C LYS A 85 0.10 15.15 3.62
N THR A 86 -0.58 14.84 4.72
CA THR A 86 -0.51 15.61 5.98
C THR A 86 0.88 15.54 6.59
N ILE A 87 1.49 14.36 6.63
CA ILE A 87 2.80 14.12 7.25
C ILE A 87 3.98 14.20 6.26
N ARG A 88 3.69 14.49 4.98
CA ARG A 88 4.66 14.61 3.88
C ARG A 88 5.48 13.35 3.62
N ILE A 89 4.82 12.20 3.65
CA ILE A 89 5.43 10.91 3.33
C ILE A 89 4.83 10.37 2.04
N PRO A 90 5.66 9.89 1.09
CA PRO A 90 5.16 9.29 -0.14
C PRO A 90 4.37 8.02 0.14
N VAL A 91 3.24 7.91 -0.54
CA VAL A 91 2.34 6.76 -0.50
C VAL A 91 2.39 6.10 -1.87
N ILE A 92 2.94 4.89 -1.98
CA ILE A 92 3.10 4.20 -3.26
C ILE A 92 2.36 2.87 -3.21
N SER A 93 1.33 2.72 -4.04
CA SER A 93 0.54 1.49 -4.10
C SER A 93 0.88 0.67 -5.33
N TYR A 94 1.08 -0.63 -5.14
CA TYR A 94 1.33 -1.58 -6.23
C TYR A 94 0.10 -2.44 -6.60
N SER A 95 -1.07 -2.21 -6.00
CA SER A 95 -2.29 -3.00 -6.26
C SER A 95 -3.61 -2.23 -6.30
N VAL A 96 -3.64 -1.00 -5.81
CA VAL A 96 -4.84 -0.16 -5.86
C VAL A 96 -5.08 0.33 -7.28
N ILE A 97 -6.31 0.12 -7.77
CA ILE A 97 -6.75 0.48 -9.12
C ILE A 97 -7.93 1.47 -9.11
N ASP A 98 -8.12 2.19 -7.99
CA ASP A 98 -9.19 3.16 -7.86
C ASP A 98 -8.85 4.43 -8.66
N PRO A 99 -9.67 4.81 -9.67
CA PRO A 99 -9.37 5.98 -10.51
C PRO A 99 -9.37 7.29 -9.72
N ASP A 100 -10.10 7.40 -8.61
CA ASP A 100 -10.20 8.65 -7.85
C ASP A 100 -8.85 9.06 -7.24
N LEU A 101 -7.99 8.08 -6.94
CA LEU A 101 -6.64 8.28 -6.40
C LEU A 101 -5.64 8.81 -7.43
N SER A 102 -5.98 8.81 -8.72
CA SER A 102 -5.17 9.45 -9.76
C SER A 102 -5.27 10.98 -9.75
N THR A 103 -6.18 11.54 -8.95
CA THR A 103 -6.41 12.98 -8.86
C THR A 103 -5.30 13.66 -8.06
N PHE A 104 -4.28 14.18 -8.74
CA PHE A 104 -3.11 14.83 -8.13
C PHE A 104 -3.44 15.98 -7.16
N PHE A 105 -4.49 16.77 -7.44
CA PHE A 105 -4.90 17.87 -6.55
C PHE A 105 -5.35 17.37 -5.17
N SER A 106 -6.00 16.22 -5.14
CA SER A 106 -6.50 15.61 -3.90
C SER A 106 -5.39 14.81 -3.22
N TYR A 107 -4.63 14.01 -3.98
CA TYR A 107 -3.68 13.01 -3.48
C TYR A 107 -2.26 13.22 -4.03
N ASN A 108 -1.67 14.39 -3.78
CA ASN A 108 -0.34 14.76 -4.29
C ASN A 108 0.84 13.92 -3.75
N SER A 109 0.61 13.11 -2.71
CA SER A 109 1.59 12.18 -2.15
C SER A 109 1.38 10.73 -2.61
N PHE A 110 0.36 10.46 -3.44
CA PHE A 110 0.00 9.11 -3.88
C PHE A 110 0.52 8.81 -5.29
N GLY A 111 1.12 7.63 -5.50
CA GLY A 111 1.64 7.17 -6.78
C GLY A 111 1.66 5.66 -6.94
#